data_AF-A0A6N9U8Z0-F1
#
_entry.id   AF-A0A6N9U8Z0-F1
#
_cell.length_a   1.000
_cell.length_b   1.000
_cell.length_c   1.000
_cell.angle_alpha   90.00
_cell.angle_beta   90.00
_cell.angle_gamma   90.00
#
_symmetry.space_group_name_H-M   'P 1'
#
loop_
_entity.id
_entity.type
_entity.pdbx_description
1 polymer ?
#
loop_
_entity_poly.entity_id
_entity_poly.type
_entity_poly.pdbx_seq_one_letter_code
_entity_poly.pdbx_strand_id
1 'polypeptide(L)'
;KPEQLPRTLCPSDARVLHMLADALDVHLALPDLGAARRELDRLAGWQGSRAEDPRESSRPLPRPGDGEAVLAGHRMLLDRGRLQEGDEALAGTRHAAVARLSAATAAETGVKDGDLLAVTGPVGTTELPLVVTEMPDRVVWVPLDSVGRGVPADTGAQPGGLVRIHPAAAPASRAVTPQDAVTSEVGE
;
A
#
# COMPACT_ATOMS: atom_id res chain seq x y z
N LYS A 1 -10.34 26.87 -3.18
CA LYS A 1 -11.64 27.48 -2.83
C LYS A 1 -12.61 26.34 -2.53
N PRO A 2 -13.21 26.25 -1.33
CA PRO A 2 -14.05 25.10 -0.94
C PRO A 2 -15.29 24.91 -1.82
N GLU A 3 -15.74 25.97 -2.48
CA GLU A 3 -16.82 25.99 -3.48
C GLU A 3 -16.51 25.33 -4.84
N GLN A 4 -15.31 24.77 -5.04
CA GLN A 4 -14.94 24.03 -6.26
C GLN A 4 -15.00 22.51 -6.09
N LEU A 5 -15.37 22.00 -4.91
CA LEU A 5 -15.45 20.58 -4.64
C LEU A 5 -16.87 20.07 -4.93
N PRO A 6 -17.03 18.98 -5.71
CA PRO A 6 -18.34 18.45 -6.08
C PRO A 6 -19.09 17.77 -4.91
N ARG A 7 -18.53 17.78 -3.69
CA ARG A 7 -19.08 17.13 -2.50
C ARG A 7 -18.81 17.92 -1.23
N THR A 8 -19.64 17.64 -0.21
CA THR A 8 -19.43 18.13 1.16
C THR A 8 -18.08 17.64 1.69
N LEU A 9 -17.30 18.56 2.26
CA LEU A 9 -16.04 18.22 2.92
C LEU A 9 -16.30 17.23 4.06
N CYS A 10 -15.54 16.14 4.10
CA CYS A 10 -15.54 15.27 5.27
C CYS A 10 -15.12 16.08 6.52
N PRO A 11 -15.81 15.91 7.66
CA PRO A 11 -15.38 16.53 8.90
C PRO A 11 -13.97 16.06 9.25
N SER A 12 -13.15 16.96 9.80
CA SER A 12 -11.82 16.59 10.31
C SER A 12 -11.92 15.51 11.39
N ASP A 13 -10.87 14.71 11.55
CA ASP A 13 -10.80 13.66 12.59
C ASP A 13 -11.10 14.22 13.98
N ALA A 14 -10.62 15.42 14.31
CA ALA A 14 -10.92 16.09 15.58
C ALA A 14 -12.42 16.32 15.77
N ARG A 15 -13.13 16.74 14.71
CA ARG A 15 -14.58 16.92 14.75
C ARG A 15 -15.31 15.59 14.86
N VAL A 16 -14.86 14.55 14.15
CA VAL A 16 -15.41 13.19 14.25
C VAL A 16 -15.27 12.66 15.67
N LEU A 17 -14.09 12.76 16.27
CA LEU A 17 -13.82 12.33 17.64
C LEU A 17 -14.67 13.08 18.67
N HIS A 18 -14.85 14.39 18.49
CA HIS A 18 -15.72 15.17 19.36
C HIS A 18 -17.19 14.72 19.27
N MET A 19 -17.71 14.51 18.05
CA MET A 19 -19.09 14.00 17.86
C MET A 19 -19.27 12.58 18.42
N LEU A 20 -18.26 11.71 18.28
CA LEU A 20 -18.28 10.37 18.88
C LEU A 20 -18.28 10.44 20.40
N ALA A 21 -17.49 11.34 20.98
CA ALA A 21 -17.44 11.52 22.43
C ALA A 21 -18.77 12.04 22.98
N ASP A 22 -19.38 13.04 22.32
CA ASP A 22 -20.71 13.52 22.67
C ASP A 22 -21.77 12.39 22.59
N ALA A 23 -21.71 11.55 21.55
CA ALA A 23 -22.61 10.41 21.41
C ALA A 23 -22.40 9.31 22.47
N LEU A 24 -21.19 9.22 23.02
CA LEU A 24 -20.81 8.29 24.10
C LEU A 24 -20.93 8.92 25.50
N ASP A 25 -21.47 10.15 25.61
CA ASP A 25 -21.56 10.92 26.86
C ASP A 25 -20.19 11.13 27.55
N VAL A 26 -19.13 11.28 26.75
CA VAL A 26 -17.77 11.59 27.19
C VAL A 26 -17.41 13.02 26.81
N HIS A 27 -17.09 13.84 27.80
CA HIS A 27 -16.73 15.24 27.55
C HIS A 27 -15.22 15.42 27.33
N LEU A 28 -14.78 15.49 26.08
CA LEU A 28 -13.36 15.71 25.75
C LEU A 28 -12.88 17.15 26.00
N ALA A 29 -13.78 18.14 26.08
CA ALA A 29 -13.46 19.57 26.12
C ALA A 29 -12.61 20.07 24.92
N LEU A 30 -12.72 19.41 23.76
CA LEU A 30 -11.99 19.70 22.52
C LEU A 30 -12.92 20.05 21.33
N PRO A 31 -13.78 21.10 21.43
CA PRO A 31 -14.75 21.41 20.39
C PRO A 31 -14.15 21.97 19.10
N ASP A 32 -12.93 22.52 19.17
CA ASP A 32 -12.25 23.18 18.06
C ASP A 32 -10.71 23.08 18.17
N LEU A 33 -10.02 23.49 17.09
CA LEU A 33 -8.57 23.50 17.00
C LEU A 33 -7.91 24.40 18.06
N GLY A 34 -8.55 25.50 18.44
CA GLY A 34 -8.04 26.42 19.46
C GLY A 34 -8.04 25.78 20.85
N ALA A 35 -9.11 25.07 21.20
CA ALA A 35 -9.20 24.28 22.43
C ALA A 35 -8.14 23.17 22.45
N ALA A 36 -7.95 22.45 21.34
CA ALA A 36 -6.91 21.43 21.23
C ALA A 36 -5.50 21.98 21.39
N ARG A 37 -5.19 23.13 20.77
CA ARG A 37 -3.89 23.79 20.96
C ARG A 37 -3.66 24.21 22.41
N ARG A 38 -4.66 24.81 23.07
CA ARG A 38 -4.56 25.16 24.50
C ARG A 38 -4.34 23.92 25.38
N GLU A 39 -4.94 22.79 25.07
CA GLU A 39 -4.71 21.53 25.79
C GLU A 39 -3.28 21.03 25.58
N LEU A 40 -2.80 21.03 24.34
CA LEU A 40 -1.43 20.64 24.00
C LEU A 40 -0.39 21.55 24.68
N ASP A 41 -0.65 22.86 24.72
CA ASP A 41 0.22 23.81 25.42
C ASP A 41 0.24 23.56 26.93
N ARG A 42 -0.90 23.14 27.51
CA ARG A 42 -0.98 22.74 28.93
C ARG A 42 -0.23 21.45 29.25
N LEU A 43 -0.14 20.50 28.30
CA LEU A 43 0.60 19.26 28.50
C LEU A 43 2.11 19.49 28.71
N ALA A 44 2.61 20.69 28.40
CA ALA A 44 4.01 21.10 28.45
C ALA A 44 4.94 20.18 27.61
N GLY A 45 6.07 20.71 27.17
CA GLY A 45 7.08 19.87 26.51
C GLY A 45 7.55 18.76 27.46
N TRP A 46 7.89 17.58 26.94
CA TRP A 46 8.51 16.53 27.74
C TRP A 46 9.76 17.07 28.48
N GLN A 47 9.71 17.09 29.81
CA GLN A 47 10.80 17.59 30.67
C GLN A 47 11.72 16.48 31.21
N GLY A 48 11.40 15.21 30.93
CA GLY A 48 12.22 14.07 31.35
C GLY A 48 13.46 13.88 30.47
N SER A 49 14.32 12.94 30.87
CA SER A 49 15.40 12.46 30.00
C SER A 49 14.81 11.94 28.69
N ARG A 50 15.47 12.23 27.56
CA ARG A 50 15.11 11.58 26.30
C ARG A 50 15.36 10.07 26.42
N ALA A 51 14.67 9.29 25.59
CA ALA A 51 15.00 7.89 25.42
C ALA A 51 16.49 7.78 25.02
N GLU A 52 17.19 6.84 25.64
CA GLU A 52 18.53 6.45 25.22
C GLU A 52 18.48 5.75 23.85
N ASP A 53 19.64 5.60 23.22
CA ASP A 53 19.75 4.89 21.95
C ASP A 53 19.16 3.48 22.04
N PRO A 54 18.53 2.97 20.95
CA PRO A 54 18.02 1.62 20.91
C PRO A 54 19.11 0.62 21.28
N ARG A 55 18.88 -0.17 22.34
CA ARG A 55 19.82 -1.21 22.80
C ARG A 55 19.67 -2.53 22.04
N GLU A 56 18.98 -2.54 20.91
CA GLU A 56 18.78 -3.76 20.12
C GLU A 56 20.07 -4.08 19.34
N SER A 57 20.55 -5.32 19.48
CA SER A 57 21.67 -5.81 18.69
C SER A 57 21.29 -5.91 17.21
N SER A 58 22.20 -5.53 16.31
CA SER A 58 21.99 -5.66 14.87
C SER A 58 21.62 -7.09 14.48
N ARG A 59 20.56 -7.26 13.70
CA ARG A 59 20.20 -8.55 13.11
C ARG A 59 21.04 -8.77 11.84
N PRO A 60 21.51 -10.01 11.56
CA PRO A 60 22.16 -10.31 10.29
C PRO A 60 21.24 -9.96 9.12
N LEU A 61 21.78 -9.29 8.10
CA LEU A 61 21.02 -9.03 6.88
C LEU A 61 20.71 -10.37 6.18
N PRO A 62 19.48 -10.55 5.66
CA PRO A 62 19.17 -11.66 4.78
C PRO A 62 20.15 -11.68 3.60
N ARG A 63 20.58 -12.87 3.19
CA ARG A 63 21.38 -13.08 1.98
C ARG A 63 20.49 -13.82 0.97
N PRO A 64 19.87 -13.10 0.03
CA PRO A 64 18.98 -13.73 -0.93
C PRO A 64 19.75 -14.73 -1.80
N GLY A 65 19.18 -15.92 -1.97
CA GLY A 65 19.64 -16.90 -2.95
C GLY A 65 19.23 -16.53 -4.39
N ASP A 66 19.40 -17.47 -5.31
CA ASP A 66 19.02 -17.26 -6.71
C ASP A 66 17.49 -17.21 -6.84
N GLY A 67 16.99 -16.20 -7.57
CA GLY A 67 15.55 -15.95 -7.70
C GLY A 67 14.90 -15.43 -6.40
N GLU A 68 15.68 -15.05 -5.40
CA GLU A 68 15.21 -14.39 -4.20
C GLU A 68 15.67 -12.93 -4.16
N ALA A 69 14.86 -12.08 -3.54
CA ALA A 69 15.21 -10.71 -3.25
C ALA A 69 14.69 -10.29 -1.88
N VAL A 70 15.33 -9.28 -1.28
CA VAL A 70 14.79 -8.60 -0.11
C VAL A 70 13.65 -7.69 -0.57
N LEU A 71 12.48 -7.85 0.04
CA LEU A 71 11.35 -6.97 -0.17
C LEU A 71 11.64 -5.61 0.47
N ALA A 72 11.53 -4.55 -0.32
CA ALA A 72 11.49 -3.18 0.17
C ALA A 72 10.32 -2.44 -0.49
N GLY A 73 9.80 -1.42 0.18
CA GLY A 73 8.62 -0.72 -0.32
C GLY A 73 8.14 0.36 0.63
N HIS A 74 7.28 1.22 0.11
CA HIS A 74 6.63 2.27 0.86
C HIS A 74 5.16 2.40 0.42
N ARG A 75 4.35 3.07 1.24
CA ARG A 75 3.01 3.51 0.85
C ARG A 75 3.12 4.80 0.06
N MET A 76 2.40 4.91 -1.06
CA MET A 76 2.57 6.02 -2.01
C MET A 76 1.78 7.28 -1.64
N LEU A 77 1.11 7.27 -0.48
CA LEU A 77 0.14 8.27 0.00
C LEU A 77 -1.12 8.35 -0.88
N LEU A 78 -0.96 8.51 -2.20
CA LEU A 78 -1.98 8.31 -3.21
C LEU A 78 -1.95 6.84 -3.67
N ASP A 79 -2.65 6.01 -2.92
CA ASP A 79 -2.76 4.56 -3.07
C ASP A 79 -4.18 4.11 -2.68
N ARG A 80 -4.38 2.89 -2.22
CA ARG A 80 -5.70 2.39 -1.79
C ARG A 80 -6.08 2.77 -0.35
N GLY A 81 -5.42 3.78 0.23
CA GLY A 81 -5.73 4.29 1.56
C GLY A 81 -7.19 4.75 1.72
N ARG A 82 -7.78 4.45 2.88
CA ARG A 82 -9.22 4.68 3.15
C ARG A 82 -9.68 6.13 3.02
N LEU A 83 -8.77 7.10 3.24
CA LEU A 83 -9.09 8.52 3.09
C LEU A 83 -9.32 8.95 1.63
N GLN A 84 -9.04 8.09 0.66
CA GLN A 84 -9.34 8.30 -0.77
C GLN A 84 -10.64 7.60 -1.20
N GLU A 85 -11.27 6.83 -0.31
CA GLU A 85 -12.48 6.08 -0.64
C GLU A 85 -13.65 7.04 -0.96
N GLY A 86 -14.30 6.80 -2.10
CA GLY A 86 -15.36 7.64 -2.62
C GLY A 86 -14.89 8.78 -3.53
N ASP A 87 -13.62 9.18 -3.52
CA ASP A 87 -13.10 10.25 -4.41
C ASP A 87 -12.40 9.68 -5.66
N GLU A 88 -13.18 9.42 -6.70
CA GLU A 88 -12.69 8.87 -7.97
C GLU A 88 -11.71 9.80 -8.69
N ALA A 89 -11.90 11.12 -8.57
CA ALA A 89 -11.03 12.10 -9.22
C ALA A 89 -9.64 12.07 -8.56
N LEU A 90 -9.57 12.05 -7.23
CA LEU A 90 -8.32 11.90 -6.50
C LEU A 90 -7.66 10.54 -6.75
N ALA A 91 -8.45 9.47 -6.74
CA ALA A 91 -7.97 8.12 -7.02
C ALA A 91 -7.38 7.97 -8.44
N GLY A 92 -7.87 8.75 -9.41
CA GLY A 92 -7.33 8.80 -10.77
C GLY A 92 -5.96 9.48 -10.89
N THR A 93 -5.54 10.23 -9.87
CA THR A 93 -4.22 10.93 -9.86
C THR A 93 -3.08 10.11 -9.23
N ARG A 94 -3.35 8.86 -8.86
CA ARG A 94 -2.34 7.98 -8.26
C ARG A 94 -1.18 7.73 -9.21
N HIS A 95 -0.02 7.50 -8.62
CA HIS A 95 1.14 7.01 -9.37
C HIS A 95 0.92 5.58 -9.88
N ALA A 96 1.55 5.26 -11.01
CA ALA A 96 1.55 3.90 -11.54
C ALA A 96 2.17 2.93 -10.52
N ALA A 97 1.47 1.84 -10.24
CA ALA A 97 1.94 0.80 -9.33
C ALA A 97 2.89 -0.15 -10.07
N VAL A 98 4.19 0.01 -9.85
CA VAL A 98 5.24 -0.76 -10.53
C VAL A 98 6.23 -1.35 -9.53
N ALA A 99 6.71 -2.56 -9.81
CA ALA A 99 7.85 -3.14 -9.11
C ALA A 99 9.15 -2.63 -9.73
N ARG A 100 10.21 -2.48 -8.93
CA ARG A 100 11.54 -2.11 -9.44
C ARG A 100 12.58 -3.13 -9.02
N LEU A 101 13.48 -3.42 -9.96
CA LEU A 101 14.67 -4.25 -9.78
C LEU A 101 15.87 -3.53 -10.39
N SER A 102 17.07 -3.88 -9.92
CA SER A 102 18.31 -3.53 -10.63
C SER A 102 18.41 -4.26 -11.96
N ALA A 103 19.20 -3.73 -12.90
CA ALA A 103 19.43 -4.37 -14.19
C ALA A 103 20.00 -5.80 -14.05
N ALA A 104 20.92 -6.01 -13.10
CA ALA A 104 21.51 -7.32 -12.85
C ALA A 104 20.46 -8.32 -12.31
N THR A 105 19.63 -7.89 -11.36
CA THR A 105 18.58 -8.75 -10.78
C THR A 105 17.47 -9.08 -11.77
N ALA A 106 17.09 -8.12 -12.63
CA ALA A 106 16.16 -8.34 -13.72
C ALA A 106 16.71 -9.37 -14.73
N ALA A 107 18.00 -9.28 -15.07
CA ALA A 107 18.66 -10.25 -15.95
C ALA A 107 18.73 -11.66 -15.35
N GLU A 108 19.01 -11.78 -14.05
CA GLU A 108 19.01 -13.07 -13.33
C GLU A 108 17.64 -13.74 -13.34
N THR A 109 16.55 -12.96 -13.21
CA THR A 109 15.18 -13.50 -13.23
C THR A 109 14.62 -13.72 -14.64
N GLY A 110 15.24 -13.14 -15.67
CA GLY A 110 14.75 -13.19 -17.05
C GLY A 110 13.54 -12.29 -17.33
N VAL A 111 13.17 -11.40 -16.42
CA VAL A 111 12.06 -10.45 -16.59
C VAL A 111 12.59 -9.16 -17.21
N LYS A 112 12.00 -8.72 -18.32
CA LYS A 112 12.42 -7.50 -19.01
C LYS A 112 11.70 -6.28 -18.43
N ASP A 113 12.27 -5.12 -18.70
CA ASP A 113 11.60 -3.84 -18.42
C ASP A 113 10.23 -3.80 -19.11
N GLY A 114 9.20 -3.44 -18.35
CA GLY A 114 7.80 -3.42 -18.79
C GLY A 114 7.05 -4.76 -18.67
N ASP A 115 7.73 -5.89 -18.52
CA ASP A 115 7.07 -7.19 -18.31
C ASP A 115 6.50 -7.32 -16.89
N LEU A 116 5.59 -8.28 -16.69
CA LEU A 116 5.03 -8.56 -15.37
C LEU A 116 6.02 -9.38 -14.53
N LEU A 117 6.40 -8.83 -13.38
CA LEU A 117 7.16 -9.50 -12.34
C LEU A 117 6.19 -10.10 -11.31
N ALA A 118 6.33 -11.40 -11.06
CA ALA A 118 5.68 -12.06 -9.93
C ALA A 118 6.57 -12.00 -8.69
N VAL A 119 6.01 -11.47 -7.61
CA VAL A 119 6.64 -11.39 -6.28
C VAL A 119 5.87 -12.29 -5.33
N THR A 120 6.50 -13.40 -4.92
CA THR A 120 5.90 -14.42 -4.06
C THR A 120 6.47 -14.36 -2.66
N GLY A 121 5.58 -14.25 -1.68
CA GLY A 121 5.88 -14.41 -0.27
C GLY A 121 5.32 -15.73 0.29
N PRO A 122 5.34 -15.90 1.62
CA PRO A 122 4.91 -17.14 2.27
C PRO A 122 3.44 -17.52 2.05
N VAL A 123 2.57 -16.53 1.82
CA VAL A 123 1.12 -16.72 1.77
C VAL A 123 0.58 -16.64 0.34
N GLY A 124 1.29 -15.96 -0.56
CA GLY A 124 0.80 -15.77 -1.92
C GLY A 124 1.73 -14.95 -2.80
N THR A 125 1.21 -14.60 -3.97
CA THR A 125 1.93 -13.91 -5.04
C THR A 125 1.19 -12.63 -5.42
N THR A 126 1.94 -11.58 -5.69
CA THR A 126 1.44 -10.36 -6.31
C THR A 126 2.22 -10.09 -7.60
N GLU A 127 1.55 -9.55 -8.60
CA GLU A 127 2.14 -9.29 -9.92
C GLU A 127 2.10 -7.79 -10.21
N LEU A 128 3.23 -7.26 -10.64
CA LEU A 128 3.41 -5.83 -10.91
C LEU A 128 4.25 -5.65 -12.18
N PRO A 129 3.96 -4.65 -13.02
CA PRO A 129 4.85 -4.28 -14.12
C PRO A 129 6.24 -3.92 -13.57
N LEU A 130 7.29 -4.44 -14.22
CA LEU A 130 8.66 -4.17 -13.84
C LEU A 130 9.16 -2.87 -14.47
N VAL A 131 9.81 -2.04 -13.66
CA VAL A 131 10.65 -0.93 -14.12
C VAL A 131 12.07 -1.13 -13.62
N VAL A 132 13.02 -1.33 -14.54
CA VAL A 132 14.44 -1.44 -14.20
C VAL A 132 14.96 -0.07 -13.74
N THR A 133 15.59 -0.05 -12.57
CA THR A 133 16.05 1.20 -11.93
C THR A 133 17.44 1.00 -11.35
N GLU A 134 18.26 2.06 -11.28
CA GLU A 134 19.52 2.05 -10.52
C GLU A 134 19.21 1.91 -9.02
N MET A 135 19.48 0.73 -8.48
CA MET A 135 19.21 0.36 -7.08
C MET A 135 20.08 -0.84 -6.69
N PRO A 136 20.22 -1.17 -5.39
CA PRO A 136 20.97 -2.34 -4.95
C PRO A 136 20.43 -3.64 -5.56
N ASP A 137 21.36 -4.56 -5.87
CA ASP A 137 21.02 -5.89 -6.38
C ASP A 137 20.29 -6.77 -5.35
N ARG A 138 19.50 -7.73 -5.85
CA ARG A 138 18.69 -8.66 -5.05
C ARG A 138 17.77 -7.96 -4.04
N VAL A 139 17.28 -6.79 -4.41
CA VAL A 139 16.24 -6.04 -3.70
C VAL A 139 15.10 -5.79 -4.68
N VAL A 140 13.86 -5.97 -4.23
CA VAL A 140 12.66 -5.63 -5.00
C VAL A 140 11.90 -4.49 -4.33
N TRP A 141 11.71 -3.39 -5.05
CA TRP A 141 10.95 -2.23 -4.55
C TRP A 141 9.52 -2.26 -5.07
N VAL A 142 8.55 -2.26 -4.17
CA VAL A 142 7.13 -2.32 -4.55
C VAL A 142 6.29 -1.28 -3.79
N PRO A 143 5.19 -0.79 -4.39
CA PRO A 143 4.20 0.01 -3.69
C PRO A 143 3.36 -0.89 -2.78
N LEU A 144 3.38 -0.63 -1.47
CA LEU A 144 2.83 -1.59 -0.49
C LEU A 144 1.31 -1.70 -0.48
N ASP A 145 0.57 -0.70 -0.98
CA ASP A 145 -0.90 -0.64 -0.87
C ASP A 145 -1.58 -0.12 -2.15
N SER A 146 -0.99 -0.40 -3.32
CA SER A 146 -1.50 0.13 -4.61
C SER A 146 -2.20 -0.91 -5.49
N VAL A 147 -2.01 -2.20 -5.23
CA VAL A 147 -2.64 -3.31 -5.97
C VAL A 147 -3.25 -4.33 -5.01
N GLY A 148 -4.24 -5.09 -5.49
CA GLY A 148 -4.88 -6.15 -4.70
C GLY A 148 -5.37 -5.68 -3.33
N ARG A 149 -4.99 -6.40 -2.28
CA ARG A 149 -5.24 -6.02 -0.87
C ARG A 149 -4.02 -5.34 -0.23
N GLY A 150 -3.01 -5.02 -1.03
CA GLY A 150 -1.70 -4.55 -0.61
C GLY A 150 -0.69 -5.69 -0.54
N VAL A 151 0.55 -5.43 -0.94
CA VAL A 151 1.63 -6.44 -1.03
C VAL A 151 1.79 -7.24 0.26
N PRO A 152 1.80 -6.64 1.48
CA PRO A 152 1.95 -7.42 2.69
C PRO A 152 0.79 -8.37 2.97
N ALA A 153 -0.43 -7.99 2.59
CA ALA A 153 -1.62 -8.84 2.75
C ALA A 153 -1.66 -9.95 1.70
N ASP A 154 -1.27 -9.66 0.46
CA ASP A 154 -1.35 -10.60 -0.67
C ASP A 154 -0.20 -11.62 -0.66
N THR A 155 0.99 -11.23 -0.18
CA THR A 155 2.17 -12.10 -0.15
C THR A 155 2.48 -12.66 1.24
N GLY A 156 2.01 -12.01 2.30
CA GLY A 156 2.41 -12.30 3.68
C GLY A 156 3.82 -11.82 4.05
N ALA A 157 4.54 -11.18 3.12
CA ALA A 157 5.89 -10.66 3.36
C ALA A 157 5.86 -9.21 3.86
N GLN A 158 6.80 -8.87 4.74
CA GLN A 158 7.02 -7.50 5.22
C GLN A 158 8.32 -6.95 4.64
N PRO A 159 8.49 -5.60 4.55
CA PRO A 159 9.76 -5.01 4.20
C PRO A 159 10.91 -5.56 5.06
N GLY A 160 12.03 -5.90 4.43
CA GLY A 160 13.16 -6.61 5.03
C GLY A 160 13.06 -8.13 5.00
N GLY A 161 11.91 -8.69 4.63
CA GLY A 161 11.72 -10.13 4.40
C GLY A 161 12.23 -10.59 3.03
N LEU A 162 12.52 -11.88 2.90
CA LEU A 162 12.83 -12.50 1.62
C LEU A 162 11.55 -12.84 0.86
N VAL A 163 11.59 -12.59 -0.44
CA VAL A 163 10.54 -12.94 -1.41
C VAL A 163 11.18 -13.60 -2.62
N ARG A 164 10.42 -14.46 -3.30
CA ARG A 164 10.82 -15.04 -4.58
C ARG A 164 10.36 -14.15 -5.71
N ILE A 165 11.25 -13.89 -6.66
CA ILE A 165 11.00 -13.08 -7.85
C ILE A 165 11.17 -13.92 -9.10
N HIS A 166 10.19 -13.87 -9.99
CA HIS A 166 10.19 -14.66 -11.23
C HIS A 166 9.24 -14.03 -12.26
N PRO A 167 9.33 -14.42 -13.55
CA PRO A 167 8.37 -14.00 -14.55
C PRO A 167 6.95 -14.40 -14.15
N ALA A 168 5.99 -13.49 -14.29
CA ALA A 168 4.59 -13.85 -14.14
C ALA A 168 4.20 -14.93 -15.17
N ALA A 169 3.36 -15.88 -14.76
CA ALA A 169 2.85 -16.86 -15.71
C ALA A 169 2.02 -16.12 -16.76
N ALA A 170 2.23 -16.46 -18.05
CA ALA A 170 1.37 -15.92 -19.11
C ALA A 170 -0.10 -16.19 -18.73
N PRO A 171 -1.01 -15.20 -18.84
CA PRO A 171 -2.39 -15.41 -18.48
C PRO A 171 -2.89 -16.59 -19.31
N ALA A 172 -3.34 -17.65 -18.63
CA ALA A 172 -3.99 -18.75 -19.29
C ALA A 172 -5.17 -18.15 -20.07
N SER A 173 -5.05 -18.15 -21.40
CA SER A 173 -6.15 -17.80 -22.29
C SER A 173 -7.31 -18.70 -21.89
N ARG A 174 -8.29 -18.13 -21.17
CA ARG A 174 -9.54 -18.82 -20.89
C ARG A 174 -10.28 -18.81 -22.21
N ALA A 175 -10.07 -19.85 -23.01
CA ALA A 175 -10.87 -20.12 -24.19
C ALA A 175 -12.34 -20.12 -23.74
N VAL A 176 -13.07 -19.08 -24.14
CA VAL A 176 -14.53 -19.06 -24.03
C VAL A 176 -15.03 -20.08 -25.03
N THR A 177 -15.41 -21.26 -24.55
CA THR A 177 -16.18 -22.21 -25.35
C THR A 177 -17.57 -21.60 -25.58
N PRO A 178 -18.00 -21.34 -26.83
CA PRO A 178 -19.33 -20.82 -27.09
C PRO A 178 -20.33 -21.99 -26.96
N GLN A 179 -20.86 -22.21 -25.75
CA GLN A 179 -21.89 -23.24 -25.57
C GLN A 179 -23.06 -22.86 -24.65
N ASP A 180 -23.16 -21.58 -24.24
CA ASP A 180 -24.33 -21.05 -23.50
C ASP A 180 -25.11 -20.01 -24.32
N ALA A 181 -25.23 -20.22 -25.63
CA ALA A 181 -26.19 -19.49 -26.46
C ALA A 181 -27.28 -20.46 -26.93
N VAL A 182 -28.32 -20.63 -26.09
CA VAL A 182 -29.66 -21.25 -26.31
C VAL A 182 -30.20 -21.49 -24.88
N THR A 183 -31.31 -20.96 -24.37
CA THR A 183 -32.60 -20.50 -24.93
C THR A 183 -33.27 -19.64 -23.85
N SER A 184 -33.89 -18.51 -24.20
CA SER A 184 -35.03 -17.94 -23.45
C SER A 184 -35.71 -16.87 -24.32
N GLU A 185 -36.36 -17.32 -25.40
CA GLU A 185 -37.51 -16.63 -25.99
C GLU A 185 -38.74 -17.48 -25.68
N VAL A 186 -39.61 -17.00 -24.79
CA VAL A 186 -41.10 -17.12 -24.69
C VAL A 186 -41.43 -16.26 -23.44
N GLY A 187 -42.33 -15.29 -23.39
CA GLY A 187 -43.48 -14.91 -24.20
C GLY A 187 -44.53 -14.35 -23.22
N GLU A 188 -45.20 -13.26 -23.63
CA GLU A 188 -46.35 -12.58 -23.01
C GLU A 188 -46.20 -11.89 -21.65
#